data_AF-A0A382SA51-F1
#
_entry.id   AF-A0A382SA51-F1
#
_cell.length_a   1.000
_cell.length_b   1.000
_cell.length_c   1.000
_cell.angle_alpha   90.00
_cell.angle_beta   90.00
_cell.angle_gamma   90.00
#
_symmetry.space_group_name_H-M   'P 1'
#
loop_
_entity.id
_entity.type
_entity.pdbx_description
1 polymer ?
#
loop_
_entity_poly.entity_id
_entity_poly.type
_entity_poly.pdbx_seq_one_letter_code
_entity_poly.pdbx_strand_id
1 'polypeptide(L)' 'VELVGSFSNWDKTSHPMTLRPDGLWQVTVPLAEGVYEYAFIIDGQTWRTPLSASAYVEDGFGSRNAVLVVSETNDGA' A
#
# COMPACT_ATOMS: atom_id res chain seq x y z
N VAL A 1 -5.75 -1.05 -11.16
CA VAL A 1 -4.57 -0.83 -10.28
C VAL A 1 -4.68 -1.80 -9.12
N GLU A 2 -3.58 -2.42 -8.74
CA GLU A 2 -3.52 -3.39 -7.64
C GLU A 2 -2.75 -2.79 -6.47
N LEU A 3 -3.22 -3.01 -5.25
CA LEU A 3 -2.47 -2.76 -4.04
C LEU A 3 -1.71 -4.04 -3.66
N VAL A 4 -0.39 -3.92 -3.45
CA VAL A 4 0.46 -5.03 -3.00
C VAL A 4 1.24 -4.62 -1.76
N GLY A 5 1.50 -5.56 -0.86
CA GLY A 5 2.30 -5.27 0.32
C GLY A 5 2.56 -6.49 1.18
N SER A 6 3.28 -6.28 2.29
CA SER A 6 3.66 -7.35 3.21
C SER A 6 2.46 -8.05 3.84
N PHE A 7 1.34 -7.35 4.04
CA PHE A 7 0.08 -7.91 4.56
C PHE A 7 -0.57 -8.96 3.64
N SER A 8 -0.20 -9.00 2.36
CA SER A 8 -0.68 -9.98 1.37
C SER A 8 0.44 -10.82 0.78
N ASN A 9 1.62 -10.83 1.41
CA ASN A 9 2.83 -11.47 0.87
C ASN A 9 3.12 -11.06 -0.59
N TRP A 10 2.89 -9.78 -0.90
CA TRP A 10 3.10 -9.20 -2.24
C TRP A 10 2.28 -9.86 -3.37
N ASP A 11 1.15 -10.51 -3.04
CA ASP A 11 0.24 -11.07 -4.05
C ASP A 11 -0.39 -9.97 -4.90
N LYS A 12 -0.06 -9.99 -6.20
CA LYS A 12 -0.48 -9.03 -7.23
C LYS A 12 -1.96 -9.08 -7.59
N THR A 13 -2.71 -10.03 -7.05
CA THR A 13 -4.13 -10.26 -7.39
C THR A 13 -5.08 -10.10 -6.20
N SER A 14 -4.51 -9.93 -4.99
CA SER A 14 -5.26 -10.00 -3.74
C SER A 14 -6.11 -8.77 -3.43
N HIS A 15 -5.73 -7.59 -3.93
CA HIS A 15 -6.37 -6.32 -3.58
C HIS A 15 -6.54 -5.38 -4.79
N PRO A 16 -7.46 -5.73 -5.72
CA PRO A 16 -7.79 -4.85 -6.85
C PRO A 16 -8.46 -3.57 -6.37
N MET A 17 -7.97 -2.43 -6.87
CA MET A 17 -8.52 -1.11 -6.57
C MET A 17 -9.61 -0.73 -7.57
N THR A 18 -10.61 -0.01 -7.08
CA THR A 18 -11.70 0.55 -7.89
C THR A 18 -11.41 2.01 -8.25
N LEU A 19 -11.58 2.36 -9.52
CA LEU A 19 -11.52 3.76 -9.97
C LEU A 19 -12.82 4.48 -9.59
N ARG A 20 -12.71 5.54 -8.80
CA ARG A 20 -13.82 6.40 -8.39
C ARG A 20 -14.14 7.47 -9.45
N PRO A 21 -15.36 8.04 -9.45
CA PRO A 21 -15.75 9.11 -10.37
C PRO A 21 -14.89 10.38 -10.30
N ASP A 22 -14.23 10.64 -9.17
CA ASP A 22 -13.31 11.77 -8.96
C ASP A 22 -11.90 11.50 -9.50
N GLY A 23 -11.67 10.35 -10.14
CA GLY A 23 -10.40 9.96 -10.73
C GLY A 23 -9.42 9.30 -9.75
N LEU A 24 -9.81 9.06 -8.50
CA LEU A 24 -8.96 8.38 -7.51
C LEU A 24 -9.17 6.87 -7.52
N TRP A 25 -8.07 6.13 -7.35
CA TRP A 25 -8.13 4.68 -7.11
C TRP A 25 -8.29 4.42 -5.62
N GLN A 26 -9.20 3.52 -5.24
CA GLN A 26 -9.44 3.17 -3.84
C GLN A 26 -9.64 1.67 -3.62
N VAL A 27 -9.16 1.18 -2.47
CA VAL A 27 -9.50 -0.12 -1.87
C VAL A 27 -9.55 0.05 -0.34
N THR A 28 -10.30 -0.80 0.35
CA THR A 28 -10.34 -0.84 1.81
C THR A 28 -9.83 -2.21 2.27
N VAL A 29 -8.80 -2.23 3.11
CA VAL A 29 -8.14 -3.45 3.60
C VAL A 29 -8.13 -3.44 5.12
N PRO A 30 -8.67 -4.47 5.81
CA PRO A 30 -8.55 -4.58 7.25
C PRO A 30 -7.10 -4.95 7.60
N LEU A 31 -6.46 -4.16 8.46
CA LEU A 31 -5.11 -4.39 8.95
C LEU A 31 -5.12 -4.44 10.48
N ALA A 32 -4.34 -5.35 11.04
CA ALA A 32 -4.01 -5.33 12.46
C ALA A 32 -2.97 -4.23 12.72
N GLU A 33 -2.67 -3.96 13.99
CA GLU A 33 -1.53 -3.15 14.35
C GLU A 33 -0.23 -3.76 13.79
N GLY A 34 0.65 -2.91 13.30
CA GLY A 34 1.92 -3.33 12.74
C GLY A 34 2.53 -2.31 11.79
N VAL A 35 3.67 -2.69 11.22
CA VAL A 35 4.37 -1.93 10.19
C VAL A 35 4.29 -2.72 8.89
N TYR A 36 3.77 -2.08 7.85
CA TYR A 36 3.53 -2.69 6.56
C TYR A 36 4.30 -1.97 5.47
N GLU A 37 4.88 -2.73 4.57
CA GLU A 37 5.41 -2.22 3.31
C GLU A 37 4.36 -2.38 2.23
N TYR A 38 4.23 -1.39 1.34
CA TYR A 38 3.28 -1.45 0.25
C TYR A 38 3.72 -0.65 -0.98
N ALA A 39 3.15 -1.02 -2.12
CA ALA A 39 3.27 -0.35 -3.41
C ALA A 39 2.01 -0.58 -4.25
N PHE A 40 1.96 0.04 -5.41
CA PHE A 40 0.92 -0.19 -6.41
C PHE A 40 1.48 -0.85 -7.67
N ILE A 41 0.66 -1.67 -8.31
CA ILE A 41 0.92 -2.18 -9.66
C ILE A 41 -0.13 -1.61 -10.62
N ILE A 42 0.35 -0.90 -11.64
CA ILE A 42 -0.48 -0.36 -12.73
C ILE A 42 -0.40 -1.32 -13.91
N ASP A 43 -1.57 -1.69 -14.44
CA ASP A 43 -1.76 -2.59 -15.59
C ASP A 43 -0.98 -3.91 -15.47
N GLY A 44 -0.85 -4.43 -14.24
CA GLY A 44 -0.18 -5.71 -13.96
C GLY A 44 1.34 -5.72 -14.11
N GLN A 45 1.95 -4.60 -14.54
CA GLN A 45 3.37 -4.57 -14.91
C GLN A 45 4.17 -3.47 -14.22
N THR A 46 3.58 -2.29 -14.05
CA THR A 46 4.32 -1.12 -13.61
C THR A 46 4.22 -0.95 -12.10
N TRP A 47 5.33 -1.16 -11.40
CA TRP A 47 5.44 -0.86 -9.98
C TRP A 47 5.49 0.65 -9.75
N ARG A 48 4.72 1.13 -8.78
CA ARG A 48 4.67 2.52 -8.35
C ARG A 48 4.64 2.61 -6.84
N THR A 49 5.64 3.29 -6.30
CA THR A 49 5.68 3.68 -4.90
C THR A 49 4.85 4.96 -4.73
N PRO A 50 3.92 5.02 -3.76
CA PRO A 50 3.14 6.23 -3.52
C PRO A 50 4.03 7.36 -3.04
N LEU A 51 3.94 8.52 -3.68
CA LEU A 51 4.70 9.73 -3.31
C LEU A 51 4.21 10.39 -2.02
N SER A 52 3.00 10.05 -1.58
CA SER A 52 2.36 10.60 -0.39
C SER A 52 2.64 9.83 0.90
N ALA A 53 3.48 8.79 0.85
CA ALA A 53 3.83 8.02 2.04
C ALA A 53 4.75 8.82 2.97
N SER A 54 4.55 8.65 4.28
CA SER A 54 5.34 9.33 5.33
C SER A 54 6.74 8.76 5.46
N ALA A 55 6.94 7.50 5.06
CA ALA A 55 8.22 6.81 5.13
C ALA A 55 8.39 5.81 3.99
N TYR A 56 9.65 5.48 3.71
CA TYR A 56 10.06 4.57 2.65
C TYR A 56 11.19 3.67 3.12
N VAL A 57 11.26 2.47 2.58
CA VAL A 57 12.35 1.50 2.80
C VAL A 57 12.86 0.98 1.45
N GLU A 58 14.14 0.65 1.36
CA GLU A 58 14.70 0.06 0.14
C GLU A 58 14.10 -1.32 -0.12
N ASP A 59 13.76 -1.61 -1.37
CA ASP A 59 13.14 -2.88 -1.76
C ASP A 59 14.16 -3.99 -2.12
N GLY A 60 15.45 -3.66 -2.12
CA GLY A 60 16.54 -4.57 -2.52
C GLY A 60 16.74 -4.70 -4.04
N PHE A 61 15.94 -4.04 -4.86
CA PHE A 61 16.01 -4.05 -6.33
C PHE A 61 16.37 -2.67 -6.92
N GLY A 62 16.83 -1.75 -6.09
CA GLY A 62 17.19 -0.40 -6.48
C GLY A 62 16.02 0.59 -6.50
N SER A 63 14.87 0.20 -5.93
CA SER A 63 13.71 1.08 -5.71
C SER A 63 13.36 1.14 -4.22
N ARG A 64 12.17 1.62 -3.89
CA ARG A 64 11.66 1.74 -2.51
C ARG A 64 10.22 1.31 -2.40
N ASN A 65 9.87 0.72 -1.27
CA ASN A 65 8.49 0.51 -0.83
C ASN A 65 8.06 1.65 0.10
N ALA A 66 6.77 1.96 0.10
CA ALA A 66 6.20 2.86 1.09
C ALA A 66 5.95 2.10 2.39
N VAL A 67 6.10 2.79 3.52
CA VAL A 67 5.83 2.23 4.85
C VAL A 67 4.55 2.82 5.41
N LEU A 68 3.67 1.95 5.90
CA LEU A 68 2.46 2.28 6.63
C LEU A 68 2.58 1.74 8.05
N VAL A 69 2.42 2.62 9.04
CA VAL A 69 2.34 2.22 10.45
C VAL A 69 0.88 2.24 10.85
N VAL A 70 0.36 1.09 11.26
CA VAL A 70 -0.97 0.94 11.86
C VAL A 70 -0.76 0.74 13.36
N SER A 71 -1.28 1.65 14.16
CA SER A 71 -1.32 1.54 15.61
C SER A 71 -2.73 1.85 16.06
N GLU A 72 -3.16 1.27 17.19
CA GLU A 72 -4.32 1.78 17.90
C GLU A 72 -4.08 3.27 18.13
N THR A 73 -4.96 4.07 17.56
CA THR A 73 -5.00 5.47 17.95
C THR A 73 -5.62 5.43 19.34
N ASN A 74 -4.78 5.47 20.37
CA ASN A 74 -5.24 5.78 21.70
C ASN A 74 -5.55 7.28 21.71
N ASP A 75 -6.60 7.68 20.99
CA ASP A 75 -7.28 8.97 21.13
C ASP A 75 -8.01 8.92 22.48
N GLY A 76 -7.22 8.84 23.54
CA GLY A 76 -7.68 9.04 24.90
C GLY A 76 -8.00 10.52 25.06
N ALA A 77 -9.28 10.78 25.33
CA ALA A 77 -9.84 11.86 26.15
C ALA A 77 -9.19 13.25 26.10
#